data_AF-A0A150WML7-F1
#
_entry.id   AF-A0A150WML7-F1
#
_cell.length_a   1.000
_cell.length_b   1.000
_cell.length_c   1.000
_cell.angle_alpha   90.00
_cell.angle_beta   90.00
_cell.angle_gamma   90.00
#
_symmetry.space_group_name_H-M   'P 1'
#
loop_
_entity.id
_entity.type
_entity.pdbx_description
1 polymer ?
#
loop_
_entity_poly.entity_id
_entity_poly.type
_entity_poly.pdbx_seq_one_letter_code
_entity_poly.pdbx_strand_id
1 'polypeptide(L)'
;MSLQFARAEELSIEELIQRNVVDACDKLNKPKTTCQVHKELKPKKSAVVETAAAEAPIEETLQAKNLNRCDSSRADIPAQTEMTSYSEKKFPVSRLTESDVQDVFKYVNKQKSRYLIKDGWAATGVCAARSHLIADDIAKDCKVESGKVFVSPSRSAATLWMFKNSLWVEAKGRKFRWDEFHVANVVYVEKNGQAEPYVIDPILFDKAVPLNQWEALVKSQDPSASSWVTSSRAFGQSDRHEDDPNGFMNTQRAHEAIEKAQRDERLMRKPRP
;
A
#
# COMPACT_ATOMS: atom_id res chain seq x y z
N MET A 1 46.60 -20.02 -22.07
CA MET A 1 45.19 -20.48 -22.05
C MET A 1 44.32 -19.29 -22.39
N SER A 2 43.68 -19.28 -23.56
CA SER A 2 42.81 -18.17 -24.00
C SER A 2 41.36 -18.53 -23.67
N LEU A 3 40.69 -17.74 -22.85
CA LEU A 3 39.27 -17.90 -22.52
C LEU A 3 38.43 -17.22 -23.60
N GLN A 4 37.74 -18.02 -24.42
CA GLN A 4 36.70 -17.52 -25.32
C GLN A 4 35.40 -17.37 -24.54
N PHE A 5 34.90 -16.14 -24.43
CA PHE A 5 33.55 -15.87 -23.94
C PHE A 5 32.56 -16.04 -25.10
N ALA A 6 31.56 -16.92 -24.93
CA ALA A 6 30.45 -17.06 -25.85
C ALA A 6 29.59 -15.78 -25.81
N ARG A 7 29.32 -15.19 -26.97
CA ARG A 7 28.34 -14.10 -27.10
C ARG A 7 26.94 -14.67 -26.91
N ALA A 8 26.16 -14.04 -26.04
CA ALA A 8 24.72 -14.27 -25.98
C ALA A 8 24.07 -13.57 -27.18
N GLU A 9 23.32 -14.30 -28.00
CA GLU A 9 22.51 -13.73 -29.06
C GLU A 9 21.27 -13.06 -28.46
N GLU A 10 21.04 -11.79 -28.81
CA GLU A 10 19.81 -11.08 -28.46
C GLU A 10 18.68 -11.59 -29.35
N LEU A 11 17.74 -12.34 -28.77
CA LEU A 11 16.51 -12.74 -29.45
C LEU A 11 15.58 -11.53 -29.58
N SER A 12 14.90 -11.44 -30.72
CA SER A 12 13.83 -10.47 -30.91
C SER A 12 12.64 -10.77 -29.98
N ILE A 13 11.83 -9.75 -29.69
CA ILE A 13 10.63 -9.89 -28.84
C ILE A 13 9.67 -10.95 -29.40
N GLU A 14 9.57 -11.05 -30.73
CA GLU A 14 8.72 -12.06 -31.39
C GLU A 14 9.22 -13.49 -31.15
N GLU A 15 10.55 -13.70 -31.19
CA GLU A 15 11.16 -15.00 -30.88
C GLU A 15 11.02 -15.36 -29.40
N LEU A 16 11.11 -14.37 -28.50
CA LEU A 16 10.90 -14.57 -27.07
C LEU A 16 9.46 -15.01 -26.76
N ILE A 17 8.48 -14.40 -27.44
CA ILE A 17 7.06 -14.75 -27.29
C ILE A 17 6.80 -16.15 -27.82
N GLN A 18 7.30 -16.49 -29.02
CA GLN A 18 7.12 -17.83 -29.57
C GLN A 18 7.73 -18.91 -28.67
N ARG A 19 8.93 -18.67 -28.15
CA ARG A 19 9.62 -19.60 -27.26
C ARG A 19 8.86 -19.83 -25.95
N ASN A 20 8.34 -18.76 -25.35
CA ASN A 20 7.55 -18.86 -24.12
C ASN A 20 6.19 -19.57 -24.32
N VAL A 21 5.56 -19.42 -25.48
CA VAL A 21 4.30 -20.12 -25.80
C VAL A 21 4.53 -21.62 -25.99
N VAL A 22 5.63 -22.01 -26.64
CA VAL A 22 6.02 -23.42 -26.80
C VAL A 22 6.33 -24.06 -25.45
N ASP A 23 7.14 -23.40 -24.61
CA ASP A 23 7.50 -23.89 -23.27
C ASP A 23 6.27 -24.02 -22.34
N ALA A 24 5.28 -23.14 -22.48
CA ALA A 24 4.02 -23.23 -21.76
C ALA A 24 3.14 -24.40 -22.23
N CYS A 25 3.15 -24.71 -23.53
CA CYS A 25 2.41 -25.86 -24.08
C CYS A 25 3.01 -27.20 -23.64
N ASP A 26 4.34 -27.32 -23.61
CA ASP A 26 5.02 -28.55 -23.18
C ASP A 26 4.79 -28.85 -21.69
N LYS A 27 4.67 -27.82 -20.85
CA LYS A 27 4.33 -27.98 -19.42
C LYS A 27 2.89 -28.44 -19.17
N LEU A 28 1.99 -28.30 -20.15
CA LEU A 28 0.57 -28.60 -20.00
C LEU A 28 0.15 -29.95 -20.59
N ASN A 29 1.09 -30.76 -21.11
CA ASN A 29 0.82 -32.09 -21.68
C ASN A 29 -0.32 -32.11 -22.72
N LYS A 30 -0.51 -31.00 -23.45
CA LYS A 30 -1.54 -30.90 -24.49
C LYS A 30 -0.98 -31.36 -25.84
N PRO A 31 -1.80 -32.02 -26.69
CA PRO A 31 -1.37 -32.40 -28.02
C PRO A 31 -0.97 -31.17 -28.85
N LYS A 32 0.18 -31.24 -29.53
CA LYS A 32 0.81 -30.14 -30.28
C LYS A 32 -0.10 -29.48 -31.33
N THR A 33 -1.13 -30.19 -31.78
CA THR A 33 -2.15 -29.68 -32.73
C THR A 33 -3.01 -28.55 -32.15
N THR A 34 -3.04 -28.37 -30.83
CA THR A 34 -3.85 -27.32 -30.17
C THR A 34 -3.11 -25.98 -29.99
N CYS A 35 -1.80 -25.92 -30.26
CA CYS A 35 -0.97 -24.73 -30.05
C CYS A 35 -0.63 -24.00 -31.36
N GLN A 36 -1.56 -23.95 -32.32
CA GLN A 36 -1.45 -23.03 -33.45
C GLN A 36 -2.04 -21.68 -33.07
N VAL A 37 -1.19 -20.65 -33.02
CA VAL A 37 -1.61 -19.25 -32.84
C VAL A 37 -2.38 -18.86 -34.11
N HIS A 38 -3.71 -18.87 -34.04
CA HIS A 38 -4.56 -18.34 -35.10
C HIS A 38 -4.30 -16.83 -35.24
N LYS A 39 -3.49 -16.45 -36.23
CA LYS A 39 -3.50 -15.10 -36.81
C LYS A 39 -4.84 -14.95 -37.54
N GLU A 40 -5.86 -14.41 -36.88
CA GLU A 40 -6.93 -13.59 -37.47
C GLU A 40 -8.02 -13.30 -36.43
N LEU A 41 -8.04 -12.09 -35.89
CA LEU A 41 -9.21 -11.51 -35.23
C LEU A 41 -9.56 -10.22 -35.96
N LYS A 42 -10.50 -10.30 -36.91
CA LYS A 42 -11.19 -9.12 -37.44
C LYS A 42 -12.31 -8.71 -36.46
N PRO A 43 -12.51 -7.41 -36.19
CA PRO A 43 -13.54 -6.97 -35.26
C PRO A 43 -14.94 -7.10 -35.89
N LYS A 44 -15.84 -7.84 -35.23
CA LYS A 44 -17.27 -7.86 -35.54
C LYS A 44 -17.94 -6.62 -34.92
N LYS A 45 -18.40 -5.70 -35.77
CA LYS A 45 -19.42 -4.70 -35.42
C LYS A 45 -20.70 -5.43 -35.01
N SER A 46 -21.18 -5.19 -33.81
CA SER A 46 -22.52 -5.61 -33.37
C SER A 46 -23.38 -4.37 -33.16
N ALA A 47 -24.63 -4.50 -33.62
CA ALA A 47 -25.62 -3.46 -33.77
C ALA A 47 -26.08 -2.89 -32.42
N VAL A 48 -26.32 -1.58 -32.44
CA VAL A 48 -27.04 -0.83 -31.41
C VAL A 48 -28.52 -1.14 -31.58
N VAL A 49 -29.14 -1.75 -30.56
CA VAL A 49 -30.59 -1.79 -30.40
C VAL A 49 -30.94 -0.73 -29.37
N GLU A 50 -31.67 0.25 -29.85
CA GLU A 50 -32.23 1.37 -29.11
C GLU A 50 -33.57 0.92 -28.51
N THR A 51 -33.66 0.89 -27.18
CA THR A 51 -34.94 0.82 -26.47
C THR A 51 -34.97 1.89 -25.40
N ALA A 52 -35.74 2.94 -25.68
CA ALA A 52 -36.14 3.98 -24.76
C ALA A 52 -37.13 3.40 -23.73
N ALA A 53 -36.81 3.61 -22.45
CA ALA A 53 -37.79 3.64 -21.38
C ALA A 53 -37.50 4.89 -20.56
N ALA A 54 -38.49 5.78 -20.52
CA ALA A 54 -38.48 7.00 -19.75
C ALA A 54 -38.60 6.67 -18.26
N GLU A 55 -37.55 6.97 -17.50
CA GLU A 55 -37.64 7.09 -16.04
C GLU A 55 -37.32 8.54 -15.67
N ALA A 56 -38.20 9.09 -14.84
CA ALA A 56 -38.20 10.47 -14.38
C ALA A 56 -36.87 10.85 -13.70
N PRO A 57 -36.47 12.14 -13.74
CA PRO A 57 -35.30 12.59 -13.00
C PRO A 57 -35.61 12.48 -11.52
N ILE A 58 -35.04 11.46 -10.88
CA ILE A 58 -34.86 11.49 -9.43
C ILE A 58 -33.84 12.60 -9.22
N GLU A 59 -34.33 13.80 -8.86
CA GLU A 59 -33.55 14.79 -8.13
C GLU A 59 -33.13 14.15 -6.80
N GLU A 60 -32.15 13.27 -6.90
CA GLU A 60 -31.40 12.79 -5.75
C GLU A 60 -30.69 14.02 -5.22
N THR A 61 -31.25 14.50 -4.12
CA THR A 61 -30.82 15.65 -3.37
C THR A 61 -29.35 15.42 -3.03
N LEU A 62 -28.46 15.99 -3.85
CA LEU A 62 -27.02 16.11 -3.65
C LEU A 62 -26.73 17.08 -2.49
N GLN A 63 -27.41 16.88 -1.37
CA GLN A 63 -26.82 17.07 -0.05
C GLN A 63 -26.05 15.79 0.26
N ALA A 64 -24.98 15.56 -0.51
CA ALA A 64 -23.84 14.80 -0.04
C ALA A 64 -23.38 15.50 1.23
N LYS A 65 -23.88 15.01 2.37
CA LYS A 65 -23.55 15.46 3.71
C LYS A 65 -22.04 15.65 3.79
N ASN A 66 -21.63 16.86 4.15
CA ASN A 66 -20.31 17.30 4.58
C ASN A 66 -19.81 16.52 5.83
N LEU A 67 -19.92 15.19 5.84
CA LEU A 67 -19.58 14.30 6.95
C LEU A 67 -18.14 13.76 6.86
N ASN A 68 -17.43 14.06 5.77
CA ASN A 68 -16.18 13.40 5.41
C ASN A 68 -14.97 14.33 5.38
N ARG A 69 -15.05 15.53 5.95
CA ARG A 69 -13.87 16.38 6.10
C ARG A 69 -13.40 16.32 7.55
N CYS A 70 -12.09 16.32 7.79
CA CYS A 70 -11.61 16.71 9.11
C CYS A 70 -12.24 18.07 9.44
N ASP A 71 -12.82 18.22 10.64
CA ASP A 71 -13.66 19.36 11.01
C ASP A 71 -13.03 20.67 10.56
N SER A 72 -13.56 21.23 9.48
CA SER A 72 -12.94 22.31 8.69
C SER A 72 -13.05 23.68 9.38
N SER A 73 -13.52 23.71 10.62
CA SER A 73 -13.59 24.90 11.46
C SER A 73 -12.24 25.25 12.11
N ARG A 74 -11.21 24.41 11.94
CA ARG A 74 -9.84 24.74 12.36
C ARG A 74 -9.17 25.55 11.26
N ALA A 75 -9.13 26.86 11.45
CA ALA A 75 -8.34 27.79 10.65
C ALA A 75 -6.92 27.22 10.46
N ASP A 76 -6.49 27.15 9.20
CA ASP A 76 -5.13 26.90 8.70
C ASP A 76 -4.20 26.14 9.67
N ILE A 77 -4.15 24.79 9.54
CA ILE A 77 -3.16 23.96 10.22
C ILE A 77 -1.77 24.57 9.99
N PRO A 78 -1.10 25.12 11.03
CA PRO A 78 0.08 25.94 10.85
C PRO A 78 1.29 25.16 10.31
N ALA A 79 2.16 25.93 9.63
CA ALA A 79 3.50 25.66 9.14
C ALA A 79 4.00 24.20 9.11
N GLN A 80 4.24 23.72 7.88
CA GLN A 80 5.02 22.53 7.59
C GLN A 80 6.31 22.51 8.43
N THR A 81 6.55 21.40 9.12
CA THR A 81 7.84 21.08 9.73
C THR A 81 8.59 20.13 8.82
N GLU A 82 9.91 20.20 8.81
CA GLU A 82 10.73 19.24 8.11
C GLU A 82 10.98 18.01 8.98
N MET A 83 10.64 16.83 8.48
CA MET A 83 11.05 15.56 9.07
C MET A 83 12.30 15.08 8.34
N THR A 84 13.34 14.75 9.09
CA THR A 84 14.57 14.19 8.52
C THR A 84 14.35 12.70 8.26
N SER A 85 14.43 12.30 7.00
CA SER A 85 14.43 10.89 6.61
C SER A 85 15.70 10.17 7.04
N TYR A 86 15.71 8.85 6.88
CA TYR A 86 16.92 8.04 7.09
C TYR A 86 18.07 8.39 6.15
N SER A 87 17.81 8.98 4.97
CA SER A 87 18.84 9.47 4.05
C SER A 87 19.26 10.91 4.34
N GLU A 88 18.91 11.45 5.52
CA GLU A 88 19.09 12.86 5.93
C GLU A 88 18.34 13.87 5.04
N LYS A 89 17.64 13.40 4.00
CA LYS A 89 16.74 14.24 3.21
C LYS A 89 15.58 14.68 4.08
N LYS A 90 15.31 15.97 4.03
CA LYS A 90 14.20 16.58 4.74
C LYS A 90 12.96 16.59 3.85
N PHE A 91 11.81 16.28 4.42
CA PHE A 91 10.54 16.35 3.71
C PHE A 91 9.47 17.00 4.58
N PRO A 92 8.50 17.70 3.97
CA PRO A 92 7.48 18.41 4.72
C PRO A 92 6.52 17.42 5.40
N VAL A 93 6.26 17.67 6.68
CA VAL A 93 5.27 16.97 7.50
C VAL A 93 4.54 18.02 8.33
N SER A 94 3.22 17.93 8.41
CA SER A 94 2.42 18.83 9.24
C SER A 94 2.75 18.66 10.72
N ARG A 95 2.73 19.78 11.45
CA ARG A 95 2.77 19.82 12.90
C ARG A 95 1.36 20.04 13.42
N LEU A 96 0.91 19.16 14.30
CA LEU A 96 -0.46 19.10 14.82
C LEU A 96 -0.47 19.26 16.34
N THR A 97 -1.58 19.67 16.92
CA THR A 97 -1.79 19.44 18.36
C THR A 97 -2.15 17.98 18.63
N GLU A 98 -2.09 17.56 19.90
CA GLU A 98 -2.55 16.21 20.28
C GLU A 98 -4.04 16.02 19.93
N SER A 99 -4.89 17.05 20.08
CA SER A 99 -6.29 16.96 19.67
C SER A 99 -6.45 16.81 18.15
N ASP A 100 -5.67 17.56 17.37
CA ASP A 100 -5.73 17.52 15.90
C ASP A 100 -5.38 16.14 15.35
N VAL A 101 -4.28 15.55 15.81
CA VAL A 101 -3.88 14.22 15.32
C VAL A 101 -4.93 13.16 15.66
N GLN A 102 -5.64 13.28 16.80
CA GLN A 102 -6.71 12.36 17.15
C GLN A 102 -7.94 12.54 16.26
N ASP A 103 -8.24 13.76 15.82
CA ASP A 103 -9.33 13.99 14.88
C ASP A 103 -9.00 13.48 13.47
N VAL A 104 -7.75 13.64 13.02
CA VAL A 104 -7.26 12.97 11.80
C VAL A 104 -7.37 11.46 11.94
N PHE A 105 -6.97 10.89 13.08
CA PHE A 105 -7.10 9.45 13.31
C PHE A 105 -8.57 9.00 13.26
N LYS A 106 -9.49 9.72 13.91
CA LYS A 106 -10.94 9.43 13.84
C LYS A 106 -11.45 9.49 12.42
N TYR A 107 -11.01 10.46 11.62
CA TYR A 107 -11.34 10.55 10.19
C TYR A 107 -10.91 9.29 9.45
N VAL A 108 -9.63 8.91 9.55
CA VAL A 108 -9.08 7.71 8.92
C VAL A 108 -9.81 6.44 9.38
N ASN A 109 -10.12 6.34 10.68
CA ASN A 109 -10.81 5.18 11.25
C ASN A 109 -12.28 5.09 10.80
N LYS A 110 -12.96 6.21 10.52
CA LYS A 110 -14.30 6.20 9.88
C LYS A 110 -14.21 5.65 8.46
N GLN A 111 -13.14 5.95 7.74
CA GLN A 111 -12.87 5.46 6.39
C GLN A 111 -12.29 4.04 6.36
N LYS A 112 -12.14 3.37 7.51
CA LYS A 112 -11.44 2.07 7.61
C LYS A 112 -11.94 1.00 6.66
N SER A 113 -13.23 0.98 6.29
CA SER A 113 -13.78 0.03 5.32
C SER A 113 -13.16 0.15 3.92
N ARG A 114 -12.59 1.32 3.58
CA ARG A 114 -11.87 1.57 2.32
C ARG A 114 -10.48 0.95 2.32
N TYR A 115 -9.84 0.77 3.48
CA TYR A 115 -8.43 0.36 3.57
C TYR A 115 -8.20 -0.97 4.29
N LEU A 116 -9.19 -1.44 5.07
CA LEU A 116 -9.09 -2.66 5.85
C LEU A 116 -9.53 -3.87 5.03
N ILE A 117 -8.77 -4.95 5.21
CA ILE A 117 -9.14 -6.31 4.84
C ILE A 117 -9.72 -6.96 6.10
N LYS A 118 -10.91 -7.56 6.02
CA LYS A 118 -11.79 -7.80 7.19
C LYS A 118 -11.12 -8.66 8.29
N ASP A 119 -10.25 -9.61 7.94
CA ASP A 119 -9.60 -10.55 8.87
C ASP A 119 -8.19 -10.15 9.28
N GLY A 120 -7.75 -8.91 9.03
CA GLY A 120 -6.37 -8.54 9.33
C GLY A 120 -5.35 -9.28 8.48
N TRP A 121 -5.77 -9.80 7.32
CA TRP A 121 -4.88 -10.45 6.39
C TRP A 121 -3.88 -9.42 5.86
N ALA A 122 -2.65 -9.52 6.38
CA ALA A 122 -1.52 -8.69 6.02
C ALA A 122 -0.83 -9.27 4.77
N ALA A 123 -1.57 -9.39 3.67
CA ALA A 123 -0.95 -9.79 2.41
C ALA A 123 0.20 -8.82 2.06
N THR A 124 1.29 -9.36 1.54
CA THR A 124 2.51 -8.60 1.22
C THR A 124 2.17 -7.38 0.34
N GLY A 125 2.71 -6.22 0.67
CA GLY A 125 2.48 -4.96 -0.05
C GLY A 125 1.16 -4.22 0.27
N VAL A 126 0.17 -4.85 0.92
CA VAL A 126 -1.11 -4.19 1.27
C VAL A 126 -0.90 -3.06 2.29
N CYS A 127 0.05 -3.21 3.21
CA CYS A 127 0.35 -2.15 4.19
C CYS A 127 0.84 -0.87 3.49
N ALA A 128 1.65 -0.99 2.45
CA ALA A 128 2.11 0.15 1.65
C ALA A 128 0.97 0.82 0.89
N ALA A 129 0.10 0.02 0.23
CA ALA A 129 -1.08 0.53 -0.46
C ALA A 129 -2.00 1.29 0.50
N ARG A 130 -2.30 0.71 1.66
CA ARG A 130 -3.09 1.35 2.71
C ARG A 130 -2.47 2.66 3.18
N SER A 131 -1.18 2.67 3.53
CA SER A 131 -0.53 3.89 4.02
C SER A 131 -0.50 4.99 2.95
N HIS A 132 -0.38 4.62 1.67
CA HIS A 132 -0.46 5.57 0.56
C HIS A 132 -1.86 6.19 0.44
N LEU A 133 -2.93 5.37 0.45
CA LEU A 133 -4.30 5.87 0.40
C LEU A 133 -4.64 6.75 1.61
N ILE A 134 -4.20 6.34 2.81
CA ILE A 134 -4.38 7.16 4.02
C ILE A 134 -3.65 8.50 3.86
N ALA A 135 -2.40 8.51 3.38
CA ALA A 135 -1.65 9.75 3.15
C ALA A 135 -2.39 10.70 2.21
N ASP A 136 -2.91 10.16 1.10
CA ASP A 136 -3.61 10.90 0.07
C ASP A 136 -4.94 11.48 0.60
N ASP A 137 -5.73 10.69 1.31
CA ASP A 137 -7.01 11.14 1.88
C ASP A 137 -6.81 12.21 2.96
N ILE A 138 -5.83 12.07 3.87
CA ILE A 138 -5.59 13.11 4.89
C ILE A 138 -4.98 14.39 4.30
N ALA A 139 -4.18 14.30 3.24
CA ALA A 139 -3.68 15.47 2.52
C ALA A 139 -4.83 16.21 1.82
N LYS A 140 -5.71 15.48 1.13
CA LYS A 140 -6.84 16.06 0.39
C LYS A 140 -7.91 16.64 1.30
N ASP A 141 -8.35 15.86 2.28
CA ASP A 141 -9.54 16.18 3.07
C ASP A 141 -9.20 16.94 4.34
N CYS A 142 -8.08 16.61 4.98
CA CYS A 142 -7.65 17.23 6.23
C CYS A 142 -6.60 18.32 6.05
N LYS A 143 -6.03 18.48 4.84
CA LYS A 143 -4.92 19.41 4.57
C LYS A 143 -3.70 19.13 5.46
N VAL A 144 -3.45 17.85 5.72
CA VAL A 144 -2.33 17.37 6.55
C VAL A 144 -1.33 16.63 5.67
N GLU A 145 -0.10 17.13 5.64
CA GLU A 145 1.04 16.43 5.04
C GLU A 145 1.60 15.41 6.04
N SER A 146 1.73 14.16 5.62
CA SER A 146 2.30 13.09 6.46
C SER A 146 3.59 12.53 5.86
N GLY A 147 4.42 11.96 6.72
CA GLY A 147 5.45 11.01 6.32
C GLY A 147 4.92 9.58 6.35
N LYS A 148 5.82 8.65 6.08
CA LYS A 148 5.66 7.21 6.30
C LYS A 148 6.79 6.70 7.17
N VAL A 149 6.45 5.87 8.14
CA VAL A 149 7.41 5.10 8.92
C VAL A 149 7.33 3.64 8.52
N PHE A 150 8.48 3.07 8.20
CA PHE A 150 8.65 1.67 7.83
C PHE A 150 9.38 0.94 8.96
N VAL A 151 9.03 -0.34 9.16
CA VAL A 151 9.78 -1.28 10.00
C VAL A 151 10.03 -2.53 9.18
N SER A 152 11.28 -2.98 9.14
CA SER A 152 11.70 -4.24 8.50
C SER A 152 12.19 -5.21 9.56
N PRO A 153 11.88 -6.52 9.44
CA PRO A 153 12.56 -7.53 10.24
C PRO A 153 14.08 -7.48 9.96
N SER A 154 14.86 -7.85 10.97
CA SER A 154 16.31 -7.92 10.89
C SER A 154 16.75 -9.00 9.91
N ARG A 155 17.67 -8.64 9.01
CA ARG A 155 18.26 -9.57 8.03
C ARG A 155 19.61 -10.12 8.50
N SER A 156 19.86 -10.15 9.81
CA SER A 156 21.15 -10.64 10.34
C SER A 156 21.42 -12.08 9.86
N ALA A 157 22.69 -12.44 9.69
CA ALA A 157 23.09 -13.76 9.18
C ALA A 157 22.55 -14.94 10.02
N ALA A 158 22.29 -14.72 11.31
CA ALA A 158 21.67 -15.70 12.21
C ALA A 158 20.18 -15.97 11.91
N THR A 159 19.50 -15.06 11.21
CA THR A 159 18.05 -15.10 10.88
C THR A 159 17.77 -15.84 9.57
N LEU A 160 18.78 -15.99 8.69
CA LEU A 160 18.65 -16.60 7.36
C LEU A 160 18.29 -18.10 7.38
N TRP A 161 18.53 -18.81 8.49
CA TRP A 161 18.41 -20.27 8.54
C TRP A 161 17.13 -20.81 9.17
N MET A 162 16.28 -19.98 9.78
CA MET A 162 15.05 -20.43 10.42
C MET A 162 13.98 -19.36 10.29
N PHE A 163 12.97 -19.54 9.42
CA PHE A 163 11.58 -18.99 9.43
C PHE A 163 11.24 -17.66 10.17
N LYS A 164 12.19 -16.77 10.45
CA LYS A 164 12.11 -15.61 11.36
C LYS A 164 12.31 -14.28 10.63
N ASN A 165 12.09 -14.25 9.32
CA ASN A 165 12.15 -13.01 8.55
C ASN A 165 10.77 -12.33 8.48
N SER A 166 9.96 -12.43 9.54
CA SER A 166 8.63 -11.82 9.55
C SER A 166 8.43 -11.03 10.84
N LEU A 167 7.85 -9.85 10.71
CA LEU A 167 7.31 -9.12 11.85
C LEU A 167 6.01 -9.80 12.27
N TRP A 168 5.96 -10.26 13.51
CA TRP A 168 4.76 -10.82 14.13
C TRP A 168 4.25 -9.87 15.20
N VAL A 169 2.99 -9.48 15.11
CA VAL A 169 2.36 -8.56 16.05
C VAL A 169 1.01 -9.11 16.47
N GLU A 170 0.73 -9.09 17.76
CA GLU A 170 -0.61 -9.36 18.29
C GLU A 170 -1.24 -8.04 18.76
N ALA A 171 -2.35 -7.66 18.14
CA ALA A 171 -3.08 -6.45 18.48
C ALA A 171 -4.58 -6.68 18.32
N LYS A 172 -5.37 -6.18 19.27
CA LYS A 172 -6.85 -6.29 19.26
C LYS A 172 -7.35 -7.73 19.10
N GLY A 173 -6.68 -8.69 19.73
CA GLY A 173 -7.00 -10.12 19.64
C GLY A 173 -6.73 -10.76 18.27
N ARG A 174 -5.95 -10.09 17.41
CA ARG A 174 -5.59 -10.56 16.07
C ARG A 174 -4.08 -10.66 15.95
N LYS A 175 -3.62 -11.65 15.17
CA LYS A 175 -2.20 -11.84 14.84
C LYS A 175 -1.95 -11.35 13.42
N PHE A 176 -0.95 -10.50 13.28
CA PHE A 176 -0.48 -9.95 12.02
C PHE A 176 0.92 -10.49 11.73
N ARG A 177 1.19 -10.73 10.46
CA ARG A 177 2.48 -11.19 9.95
C ARG A 177 2.87 -10.34 8.74
N TRP A 178 4.07 -9.77 8.75
CA TRP A 178 4.65 -9.10 7.59
C TRP A 178 6.03 -9.67 7.27
N ASP A 179 6.20 -10.24 6.08
CA ASP A 179 7.43 -10.92 5.67
C ASP A 179 8.55 -9.97 5.22
N GLU A 180 8.22 -8.74 4.83
CA GLU A 180 9.24 -7.80 4.31
C GLU A 180 9.32 -6.53 5.13
N PHE A 181 8.19 -5.92 5.41
CA PHE A 181 8.09 -4.73 6.24
C PHE A 181 6.63 -4.46 6.61
N HIS A 182 6.47 -3.63 7.64
CA HIS A 182 5.23 -2.93 7.93
C HIS A 182 5.44 -1.42 7.73
N VAL A 183 4.39 -0.70 7.35
CA VAL A 183 4.42 0.74 7.13
C VAL A 183 3.12 1.40 7.59
N ALA A 184 3.27 2.59 8.19
CA ALA A 184 2.18 3.44 8.64
C ALA A 184 2.49 4.92 8.41
N ASN A 185 1.47 5.77 8.48
CA ASN A 185 1.61 7.22 8.31
C ASN A 185 2.11 7.86 9.61
N VAL A 186 3.01 8.85 9.49
CA VAL A 186 3.57 9.58 10.63
C VAL A 186 3.42 11.09 10.45
N VAL A 187 3.11 11.80 11.54
CA VAL A 187 3.01 13.26 11.60
C VAL A 187 3.77 13.77 12.83
N TYR A 188 4.01 15.08 12.93
CA TYR A 188 4.52 15.66 14.17
C TYR A 188 3.37 16.18 15.04
N VAL A 189 3.49 15.96 16.35
CA VAL A 189 2.59 16.51 17.37
C VAL A 189 3.39 17.41 18.28
N GLU A 190 2.90 18.63 18.48
CA GLU A 190 3.47 19.57 19.44
C GLU A 190 2.97 19.27 20.85
N LYS A 191 3.91 18.95 21.74
CA LYS A 191 3.66 18.65 23.14
C LYS A 191 4.71 19.34 23.99
N ASN A 192 4.27 20.24 24.88
CA ASN A 192 5.17 21.00 25.76
C ASN A 192 6.27 21.76 25.00
N GLY A 193 5.96 22.30 23.82
CA GLY A 193 6.93 23.01 22.96
C GLY A 193 7.93 22.11 22.22
N GLN A 194 7.77 20.79 22.29
CA GLN A 194 8.57 19.81 21.55
C GLN A 194 7.73 19.13 20.47
N ALA A 195 8.34 18.91 19.30
CA ALA A 195 7.73 18.14 18.22
C ALA A 195 8.04 16.65 18.39
N GLU A 196 7.01 15.84 18.67
CA GLU A 196 7.11 14.40 18.85
C GLU A 196 6.43 13.68 17.66
N PRO A 197 7.03 12.67 17.04
CA PRO A 197 6.41 11.94 15.94
C PRO A 197 5.28 11.02 16.43
N TYR A 198 4.10 11.11 15.80
CA TYR A 198 2.94 10.26 16.07
C TYR A 198 2.56 9.47 14.82
N VAL A 199 2.17 8.22 15.04
CA VAL A 199 1.78 7.27 14.00
C VAL A 199 0.26 7.12 13.95
N ILE A 200 -0.28 7.17 12.73
CA ILE A 200 -1.69 6.93 12.42
C ILE A 200 -1.79 5.53 11.81
N ASP A 201 -2.12 4.55 12.65
CA ASP A 201 -2.27 3.16 12.23
C ASP A 201 -3.55 2.51 12.81
N PRO A 202 -4.68 2.58 12.09
CA PRO A 202 -5.96 2.06 12.56
C PRO A 202 -6.01 0.52 12.64
N ILE A 203 -5.03 -0.18 12.06
CA ILE A 203 -4.95 -1.65 12.15
C ILE A 203 -4.55 -2.06 13.55
N LEU A 204 -3.51 -1.42 14.07
CA LEU A 204 -2.87 -1.79 15.33
C LEU A 204 -3.45 -1.03 16.54
N PHE A 205 -3.87 0.22 16.36
CA PHE A 205 -4.27 1.10 17.45
C PHE A 205 -5.69 1.66 17.26
N ASP A 206 -6.32 2.11 18.35
CA ASP A 206 -7.64 2.78 18.34
C ASP A 206 -7.54 4.31 18.42
N LYS A 207 -6.32 4.83 18.41
CA LYS A 207 -5.97 6.24 18.42
C LYS A 207 -4.61 6.44 17.76
N ALA A 208 -4.26 7.68 17.39
CA ALA A 208 -2.88 7.97 17.02
C ALA A 208 -1.99 7.86 18.25
N VAL A 209 -0.78 7.32 18.08
CA VAL A 209 0.14 7.02 19.17
C VAL A 209 1.54 7.55 18.88
N PRO A 210 2.36 7.88 19.89
CA PRO A 210 3.77 8.18 19.72
C PRO A 210 4.51 7.09 18.92
N LEU A 211 5.49 7.49 18.12
CA LEU A 211 6.28 6.57 17.29
C LEU A 211 6.96 5.47 18.10
N ASN A 212 7.54 5.82 19.25
CA ASN A 212 8.19 4.84 20.13
C ASN A 212 7.20 3.77 20.63
N GLN A 213 5.95 4.15 20.93
CA GLN A 213 4.90 3.22 21.34
C GLN A 213 4.49 2.30 20.19
N TRP A 214 4.35 2.84 18.97
CA TRP A 214 4.08 2.04 17.78
C TRP A 214 5.23 1.07 17.48
N GLU A 215 6.48 1.53 17.51
CA GLU A 215 7.66 0.69 17.29
C GLU A 215 7.80 -0.41 18.34
N ALA A 216 7.55 -0.11 19.62
CA ALA A 216 7.59 -1.10 20.69
C ALA A 216 6.63 -2.27 20.44
N LEU A 217 5.43 -1.98 19.89
CA LEU A 217 4.48 -3.02 19.51
C LEU A 217 4.95 -3.80 18.28
N VAL A 218 5.35 -3.09 17.20
CA VAL A 218 5.70 -3.71 15.91
C VAL A 218 6.99 -4.54 16.00
N LYS A 219 7.95 -4.11 16.81
CA LYS A 219 9.24 -4.77 17.03
C LYS A 219 9.23 -5.74 18.22
N SER A 220 8.08 -5.99 18.85
CA SER A 220 7.98 -6.78 20.09
C SER A 220 8.58 -8.19 19.97
N GLN A 221 8.49 -8.83 18.81
CA GLN A 221 9.04 -10.17 18.53
C GLN A 221 10.39 -10.14 17.78
N ASP A 222 10.81 -8.96 17.30
CA ASP A 222 12.12 -8.74 16.69
C ASP A 222 12.66 -7.37 17.12
N PRO A 223 13.26 -7.26 18.31
CA PRO A 223 13.83 -6.00 18.80
C PRO A 223 14.97 -5.45 17.93
N SER A 224 15.55 -6.29 17.05
CA SER A 224 16.60 -5.89 16.11
C SER A 224 16.07 -5.37 14.78
N ALA A 225 14.74 -5.38 14.59
CA ALA A 225 14.08 -4.79 13.44
C ALA A 225 14.45 -3.31 13.30
N SER A 226 14.76 -2.91 12.07
CA SER A 226 15.15 -1.54 11.75
C SER A 226 13.93 -0.73 11.35
N SER A 227 13.85 0.52 11.81
CA SER A 227 12.84 1.48 11.37
C SER A 227 13.48 2.65 10.64
N TRP A 228 12.73 3.23 9.71
CA TRP A 228 13.12 4.45 9.02
C TRP A 228 11.88 5.23 8.59
N VAL A 229 12.08 6.53 8.39
CA VAL A 229 11.02 7.47 8.05
C VAL A 229 11.32 8.10 6.68
N THR A 230 10.28 8.32 5.88
CA THR A 230 10.36 8.84 4.51
C THR A 230 9.09 9.64 4.16
N SER A 231 9.05 10.28 2.98
CA SER A 231 7.92 11.08 2.52
C SER A 231 6.63 10.25 2.34
N SER A 232 5.47 10.93 2.32
CA SER A 232 4.16 10.32 2.01
C SER A 232 4.13 9.56 0.68
N ARG A 233 5.00 9.92 -0.27
CA ARG A 233 5.00 9.34 -1.62
C ARG A 233 5.72 8.00 -1.71
N ALA A 234 6.60 7.68 -0.77
CA ALA A 234 7.35 6.43 -0.77
C ALA A 234 6.44 5.20 -0.60
N PHE A 235 6.78 4.09 -1.26
CA PHE A 235 5.97 2.89 -1.38
C PHE A 235 6.67 1.61 -0.89
N GLY A 236 7.99 1.54 -0.84
CA GLY A 236 8.71 0.32 -0.41
C GLY A 236 10.13 0.53 0.12
N GLN A 237 10.79 -0.58 0.44
CA GLN A 237 12.19 -0.60 0.85
C GLN A 237 13.16 -0.14 -0.26
N SER A 238 12.81 -0.39 -1.53
CA SER A 238 13.59 0.04 -2.70
C SER A 238 13.61 1.56 -2.85
N ASP A 239 12.62 2.26 -2.31
CA ASP A 239 12.52 3.72 -2.34
C ASP A 239 13.46 4.39 -1.33
N ARG A 240 14.44 3.65 -0.80
CA ARG A 240 15.73 4.22 -0.41
C ARG A 240 16.36 5.03 -1.56
N HIS A 241 16.01 4.70 -2.80
CA HIS A 241 16.35 5.45 -4.00
C HIS A 241 15.08 6.07 -4.58
N GLU A 242 14.82 7.34 -4.28
CA GLU A 242 13.65 8.12 -4.72
C GLU A 242 13.53 8.33 -6.25
N ASP A 243 14.38 7.67 -7.04
CA ASP A 243 14.62 7.97 -8.46
C ASP A 243 14.06 6.91 -9.44
N ASP A 244 13.14 6.03 -9.03
CA ASP A 244 12.41 5.17 -9.98
C ASP A 244 11.08 5.82 -10.40
N PRO A 245 11.04 6.56 -11.53
CA PRO A 245 9.81 7.19 -12.04
C PRO A 245 8.71 6.17 -12.40
N ASN A 246 9.03 4.87 -12.54
CA ASN A 246 8.08 3.79 -12.83
C ASN A 246 7.67 2.98 -11.57
N GLY A 247 8.44 3.12 -10.48
CA GLY A 247 8.26 2.45 -9.19
C GLY A 247 7.27 3.13 -8.25
N PHE A 248 6.86 4.38 -8.54
CA PHE A 248 5.82 5.06 -7.78
C PHE A 248 4.49 4.30 -7.91
N MET A 249 4.02 3.72 -6.80
CA MET A 249 2.62 3.34 -6.72
C MET A 249 1.80 4.64 -6.69
N ASN A 250 1.03 4.88 -7.74
CA ASN A 250 0.03 5.94 -7.74
C ASN A 250 -1.21 5.50 -6.96
N THR A 251 -2.07 6.45 -6.59
CA THR A 251 -3.34 6.19 -5.88
C THR A 251 -4.15 5.07 -6.54
N GLN A 252 -4.17 5.00 -7.88
CA GLN A 252 -4.88 3.97 -8.62
C GLN A 252 -4.34 2.55 -8.33
N ARG A 253 -3.02 2.33 -8.45
CA ARG A 253 -2.41 1.03 -8.12
C ARG A 253 -2.61 0.64 -6.66
N ALA A 254 -2.67 1.63 -5.75
CA ALA A 254 -2.97 1.38 -4.34
C ALA A 254 -4.41 0.90 -4.16
N HIS A 255 -5.38 1.51 -4.85
CA HIS A 255 -6.76 1.00 -4.89
C HIS A 255 -6.83 -0.42 -5.45
N GLU A 256 -6.20 -0.67 -6.60
CA GLU A 256 -6.19 -1.99 -7.24
C GLU A 256 -5.61 -3.08 -6.31
N ALA A 257 -4.54 -2.76 -5.57
CA ALA A 257 -3.94 -3.66 -4.60
C ALA A 257 -4.88 -3.99 -3.43
N ILE A 258 -5.57 -3.00 -2.87
CA ILE A 258 -6.56 -3.22 -1.81
C ILE A 258 -7.74 -4.03 -2.33
N GLU A 259 -8.29 -3.68 -3.49
CA GLU A 259 -9.43 -4.38 -4.10
C GLU A 259 -9.11 -5.84 -4.43
N LYS A 260 -7.91 -6.09 -4.99
CA LYS A 260 -7.42 -7.43 -5.24
C LYS A 260 -7.31 -8.22 -3.94
N ALA A 261 -6.72 -7.65 -2.90
CA ALA A 261 -6.56 -8.33 -1.62
C ALA A 261 -7.91 -8.63 -0.93
N GLN A 262 -8.88 -7.69 -1.00
CA GLN A 262 -10.25 -7.92 -0.54
C GLN A 262 -10.98 -9.01 -1.36
N ARG A 263 -10.75 -9.06 -2.67
CA ARG A 263 -11.28 -10.12 -3.54
C ARG A 263 -10.69 -11.48 -3.17
N ASP A 264 -9.37 -11.56 -3.02
CA ASP A 264 -8.67 -12.78 -2.66
C ASP A 264 -9.12 -13.29 -1.28
N GLU A 265 -9.31 -12.40 -0.30
CA GLU A 265 -9.91 -12.73 1.01
C GLU A 265 -11.30 -13.36 0.85
N ARG A 266 -12.18 -12.76 0.04
CA ARG A 266 -13.52 -13.31 -0.22
C ARG A 266 -13.48 -14.70 -0.87
N LEU A 267 -12.51 -14.95 -1.74
CA LEU A 267 -12.34 -16.26 -2.40
C LEU A 267 -11.86 -17.33 -1.42
N MET A 268 -10.94 -16.99 -0.51
CA MET A 268 -10.43 -17.94 0.49
C MET A 268 -11.45 -18.30 1.58
N ARG A 269 -12.45 -17.45 1.82
CA ARG A 269 -13.54 -17.72 2.78
C ARG A 269 -14.65 -18.60 2.24
N LYS A 270 -14.70 -18.89 0.93
CA LYS A 270 -15.72 -19.79 0.41
C LYS A 270 -15.52 -21.16 1.05
N PRO A 271 -16.55 -21.75 1.71
CA PRO A 271 -16.43 -23.09 2.25
C PRO A 271 -15.99 -24.02 1.11
N ARG A 272 -14.93 -24.80 1.34
CA ARG A 272 -14.58 -25.86 0.40
C ARG A 272 -15.76 -26.85 0.40
N PRO A 273 -16.28 -27.22 -0.78
CA PRO A 273 -17.37 -28.16 -0.89
C PRO A 273 -17.01 -29.52 -0.27
#